data_AF-A0A2E3L006-F1
#
_entry.id   AF-A0A2E3L006-F1
#
_cell.length_a   1.000
_cell.length_b   1.000
_cell.length_c   1.000
_cell.angle_alpha   90.00
_cell.angle_beta   90.00
_cell.angle_gamma   90.00
#
_symmetry.space_group_name_H-M   'P 1'
#
loop_
_entity.id
_entity.type
_entity.pdbx_description
1 polymer ?
#
loop_
_entity_poly.entity_id
_entity_poly.type
_entity_poly.pdbx_seq_one_letter_code
_entity_poly.pdbx_strand_id
1 'polypeptide(L)'
;MRILIIGTLNGQIGAASQIAIKRGATVQQADTVEAGLQALRSGQGADLALIDVSLEIEKLIQCLESERIIIPVVACGTGTDTQAAVKAIRA
;
A
#
# COMPACT_ATOMS: atom_id res chain seq x y z
N MET A 1 -8.16 9.18 9.79
CA MET A 1 -7.74 8.66 8.48
C MET A 1 -6.93 7.39 8.71
N ARG A 2 -7.23 6.31 8.00
CA ARG A 2 -6.56 5.00 8.09
C ARG A 2 -5.69 4.78 6.86
N ILE A 3 -4.42 4.49 7.06
CA ILE A 3 -3.48 4.16 6.00
C ILE A 3 -3.07 2.70 6.17
N LEU A 4 -3.24 1.90 5.13
CA LEU A 4 -2.66 0.56 5.05
C LEU A 4 -1.34 0.65 4.29
N ILE A 5 -0.26 0.17 4.88
CA ILE A 5 1.04 0.07 4.23
C ILE A 5 1.30 -1.39 3.90
N ILE A 6 1.62 -1.66 2.64
CA ILE A 6 1.89 -2.99 2.12
C ILE A 6 3.35 -3.04 1.69
N GLY A 7 4.16 -3.77 2.45
CA GLY A 7 5.60 -3.88 2.30
C GLY A 7 6.35 -3.51 3.58
N THR A 8 7.68 -3.48 3.47
CA THR A 8 8.56 -3.25 4.63
C THR A 8 8.64 -1.76 4.99
N LEU A 9 8.55 -1.43 6.27
CA LEU A 9 8.74 -0.06 6.78
C LEU A 9 10.21 0.41 6.82
N ASN A 10 11.04 -0.06 5.88
CA ASN A 10 12.45 0.29 5.88
C ASN A 10 12.68 1.68 5.25
N GLY A 11 13.63 2.41 5.81
CA GLY A 11 14.03 3.73 5.31
C GLY A 11 12.89 4.75 5.30
N GLN A 12 12.50 5.21 4.11
CA GLN A 12 11.58 6.33 3.94
C GLN A 12 10.11 5.97 4.24
N ILE A 13 9.69 4.71 4.05
CA ILE A 13 8.31 4.29 4.33
C ILE A 13 8.05 4.35 5.85
N GLY A 14 9.00 3.89 6.67
CA GLY A 14 8.92 4.02 8.12
C GLY A 14 8.85 5.47 8.59
N ALA A 15 9.65 6.36 7.99
CA ALA A 15 9.60 7.79 8.29
C ALA A 15 8.26 8.42 7.92
N ALA A 16 7.70 8.08 6.75
CA ALA A 16 6.39 8.53 6.31
C ALA A 16 5.27 8.07 7.26
N SER A 17 5.31 6.82 7.73
CA SER A 17 4.37 6.30 8.73
C SER A 17 4.39 7.11 10.01
N GLN A 18 5.59 7.42 10.53
CA GLN A 18 5.74 8.22 11.76
C GLN A 18 5.19 9.64 11.58
N ILE A 19 5.40 10.26 10.42
CA ILE A 19 4.82 11.57 10.11
C ILE A 19 3.29 11.48 10.06
N ALA A 20 2.74 10.44 9.41
CA ALA A 20 1.30 10.24 9.31
C ALA A 20 0.65 10.03 10.70
N ILE A 21 1.26 9.20 11.55
CA ILE A 21 0.82 8.96 12.93
C ILE A 21 0.84 10.27 13.73
N LYS A 22 1.92 11.05 13.65
CA LYS A 22 2.03 12.36 14.32
C LYS A 22 0.95 13.36 13.86
N ARG A 23 0.43 13.19 12.64
CA ARG A 23 -0.68 14.00 12.09
C ARG A 23 -2.06 13.41 12.39
N GLY A 24 -2.15 12.36 13.22
CA GLY A 24 -3.40 11.75 13.65
C GLY A 24 -3.95 10.68 12.71
N ALA A 25 -3.14 10.16 11.78
CA ALA A 25 -3.52 8.98 11.00
C ALA A 25 -3.30 7.68 11.81
N THR A 26 -4.20 6.72 11.64
CA THR A 26 -3.98 5.34 12.09
C THR A 26 -3.29 4.60 10.96
N VAL A 27 -2.11 4.03 11.24
CA VAL A 27 -1.33 3.28 10.24
C VAL A 27 -1.37 1.80 10.60
N GLN A 28 -1.72 0.97 9.61
CA GLN A 28 -1.62 -0.48 9.66
C GLN A 28 -0.56 -0.93 8.66
N GLN A 29 0.18 -1.98 8.99
CA GLN A 29 1.20 -2.55 8.11
C GLN A 29 0.87 -4.02 7.81
N ALA A 30 1.08 -4.41 6.56
CA ALA A 30 1.12 -5.79 6.11
C ALA A 30 2.39 -6.01 5.29
N ASP A 31 3.08 -7.13 5.46
CA ASP A 31 4.36 -7.37 4.78
C ASP A 31 4.20 -7.83 3.33
N THR A 32 3.03 -8.37 2.97
CA THR A 32 2.75 -8.90 1.62
C THR A 32 1.39 -8.42 1.10
N VAL A 33 1.20 -8.53 -0.22
CA VAL A 33 -0.08 -8.20 -0.89
C VAL A 33 -1.23 -9.02 -0.30
N GLU A 34 -1.01 -10.31 -0.04
CA GLU A 34 -2.02 -11.21 0.54
C GLU A 34 -2.42 -10.79 1.95
N ALA A 35 -1.44 -10.43 2.79
CA ALA A 35 -1.71 -9.95 4.14
C ALA A 35 -2.47 -8.62 4.11
N GLY A 36 -2.13 -7.73 3.18
CA GLY A 36 -2.85 -6.47 2.95
C GLY A 36 -4.30 -6.70 2.51
N LEU A 37 -4.52 -7.59 1.54
CA LEU A 37 -5.86 -7.99 1.10
C LEU A 37 -6.66 -8.64 2.24
N GLN A 38 -6.05 -9.51 3.03
CA GLN A 38 -6.69 -10.13 4.19
C GLN A 38 -7.11 -9.08 5.22
N ALA A 39 -6.27 -8.07 5.49
CA ALA A 39 -6.62 -6.97 6.39
C ALA A 39 -7.86 -6.22 5.89
N LEU A 40 -7.91 -5.88 4.59
CA LEU A 40 -9.07 -5.23 3.98
C LEU A 40 -10.33 -6.09 4.05
N ARG A 41 -10.23 -7.37 3.66
CA ARG A 41 -11.33 -8.35 3.70
C ARG A 41 -11.87 -8.58 5.11
N SER A 42 -11.03 -8.48 6.14
CA SER A 42 -11.42 -8.62 7.54
C SER A 42 -12.16 -7.40 8.12
N GLY A 43 -12.40 -6.37 7.30
CA GLY A 43 -13.17 -5.19 7.70
C GLY A 43 -12.35 -4.13 8.44
N GLN A 44 -11.02 -4.27 8.50
CA GLN A 44 -10.16 -3.24 9.10
C GLN A 44 -10.30 -1.91 8.33
N GLY A 45 -10.49 -1.99 7.01
CA GLY A 45 -10.71 -0.88 6.11
C GLY A 45 -9.51 0.06 6.03
N ALA A 46 -9.37 0.75 4.90
CA ALA A 46 -8.34 1.76 4.71
C ALA A 46 -8.90 2.90 3.87
N ASP A 47 -8.45 4.12 4.17
CA ASP A 47 -8.79 5.28 3.34
C ASP A 47 -7.72 5.47 2.24
N LEU A 48 -6.57 4.80 2.36
CA LEU A 48 -5.43 4.79 1.43
C LEU A 48 -4.60 3.51 1.60
N ALA A 49 -4.18 2.88 0.51
CA ALA A 49 -3.14 1.86 0.50
C ALA A 49 -1.83 2.41 -0.06
N LEU A 50 -0.75 2.33 0.71
CA LEU A 50 0.60 2.68 0.29
C LEU A 50 1.36 1.36 0.05
N ILE A 51 1.72 1.06 -1.19
CA ILE A 51 2.36 -0.21 -1.56
C ILE A 51 3.77 0.02 -2.11
N ASP A 52 4.71 -0.79 -1.66
CA ASP A 52 6.07 -0.79 -2.21
C ASP A 52 6.09 -1.29 -3.66
N VAL A 53 6.74 -0.56 -4.57
CA VAL A 53 6.88 -0.90 -5.99
C VAL A 53 7.59 -2.23 -6.26
N SER A 54 8.29 -2.77 -5.27
CA SER A 54 8.91 -4.11 -5.35
C SER A 54 7.91 -5.25 -5.22
N LEU A 55 6.67 -4.98 -4.79
CA LEU A 55 5.60 -5.98 -4.65
C LEU A 55 4.70 -6.07 -5.90
N GLU A 56 3.86 -7.11 -5.94
CA GLU A 56 2.95 -7.40 -7.06
C GLU A 56 1.73 -6.44 -7.07
N ILE A 57 1.93 -5.18 -7.48
CA ILE A 57 0.86 -4.16 -7.51
C ILE A 57 -0.31 -4.57 -8.42
N GLU A 58 -0.02 -5.12 -9.61
CA GLU A 58 -1.05 -5.61 -10.54
C GLU A 58 -1.99 -6.63 -9.88
N LYS A 59 -1.43 -7.55 -9.08
CA LYS A 59 -2.22 -8.51 -8.32
C LYS A 59 -3.10 -7.84 -7.27
N LEU A 60 -2.56 -6.84 -6.56
CA LEU A 60 -3.35 -6.06 -5.61
C LEU A 60 -4.55 -5.39 -6.32
N ILE A 61 -4.30 -4.68 -7.42
CA ILE A 61 -5.35 -3.97 -8.18
C ILE A 61 -6.42 -4.94 -8.69
N GLN A 62 -6.03 -6.05 -9.32
CA GLN A 62 -6.96 -7.07 -9.81
C GLN A 62 -7.83 -7.66 -8.69
N CYS A 63 -7.25 -7.93 -7.51
CA CYS A 63 -8.01 -8.41 -6.36
C CYS A 63 -8.97 -7.33 -5.84
N LEU A 64 -8.52 -6.09 -5.67
CA LEU A 64 -9.38 -4.98 -5.24
C LEU A 64 -10.59 -4.79 -6.18
N GLU A 65 -10.36 -4.82 -7.50
CA GLU A 65 -11.42 -4.69 -8.51
C GLU A 65 -12.40 -5.87 -8.46
N SER A 66 -11.90 -7.10 -8.45
CA SER A 66 -12.75 -8.30 -8.45
C SER A 66 -13.59 -8.42 -7.17
N GLU A 67 -13.08 -7.93 -6.05
CA GLU A 67 -13.77 -7.92 -4.75
C GLU A 67 -14.59 -6.66 -4.49
N ARG A 68 -14.61 -5.71 -5.43
CA ARG A 68 -15.31 -4.41 -5.32
C ARG A 68 -14.84 -3.57 -4.12
N ILE A 69 -13.57 -3.66 -3.78
CA ILE A 69 -12.94 -2.85 -2.74
C ILE A 69 -12.39 -1.57 -3.38
N ILE A 70 -13.00 -0.43 -3.09
CA ILE A 70 -12.60 0.86 -3.66
C ILE A 70 -11.75 1.61 -2.64
N ILE A 71 -10.44 1.62 -2.86
CA ILE A 71 -9.48 2.41 -2.08
C ILE A 71 -8.43 3.03 -3.02
N PRO A 72 -7.97 4.26 -2.78
CA PRO A 72 -6.86 4.80 -3.53
C PRO A 72 -5.58 4.04 -3.20
N VAL A 73 -4.82 3.70 -4.25
CA VAL A 73 -3.54 2.99 -4.15
C VAL A 73 -2.43 3.93 -4.58
N VAL A 74 -1.43 4.08 -3.72
CA VAL A 74 -0.20 4.84 -4.01
C VAL A 74 0.96 3.88 -4.03
N ALA A 75 1.51 3.67 -5.22
CA ALA A 75 2.77 2.96 -5.39
C ALA A 75 3.93 3.86 -4.98
N CYS A 76 4.79 3.40 -4.07
CA CYS A 76 5.94 4.14 -3.57
C CYS A 76 7.22 3.32 -3.62
N GLY A 77 8.34 3.99 -3.91
CA GLY A 77 9.68 3.40 -3.89
C GLY A 77 10.72 4.49 -3.66
N THR A 78 11.87 4.12 -3.12
CA THR A 78 12.95 5.07 -2.78
C THR A 78 14.08 5.13 -3.81
N GLY A 79 14.07 4.23 -4.79
CA GLY A 79 15.04 4.17 -5.88
C GLY A 79 14.60 4.94 -7.13
N THR A 80 15.49 4.96 -8.13
CA THR A 80 15.25 5.54 -9.46
C THR A 80 14.83 4.49 -10.49
N ASP A 81 14.15 3.42 -10.05
CA ASP A 81 13.67 2.37 -10.94
C ASP A 81 12.44 2.85 -11.73
N THR A 82 12.73 3.46 -12.87
CA THR A 82 11.72 3.98 -13.79
C THR A 82 10.84 2.86 -14.35
N GLN A 83 11.39 1.65 -14.54
CA GLN A 83 10.62 0.54 -15.09
C GLN A 83 9.61 0.01 -14.08
N ALA A 84 10.01 -0.13 -12.82
CA ALA A 84 9.09 -0.50 -11.73
C ALA A 84 7.96 0.54 -11.57
N ALA A 85 8.29 1.83 -11.63
CA ALA A 85 7.29 2.90 -11.58
C ALA A 85 6.31 2.86 -12.76
N VAL A 86 6.81 2.67 -13.99
CA VAL A 86 5.94 2.56 -15.19
C VAL A 86 5.07 1.31 -15.11
N LYS A 87 5.61 0.18 -14.64
CA LYS A 87 4.84 -1.06 -14.43
C LYS A 87 3.71 -0.83 -13.43
N ALA A 88 3.99 -0.15 -12.32
CA ALA A 88 2.99 0.17 -11.31
C ALA A 88 1.85 1.08 -11.84
N ILE A 89 2.15 2.02 -12.72
CA ILE A 89 1.13 2.92 -13.32
C ILE A 89 0.23 2.17 -14.32
N ARG A 90 0.75 1.13 -14.97
CA ARG A 90 0.02 0.32 -15.97
C ARG A 90 -0.78 -0.84 -15.38
N ALA A 91 -0.62 -1.08 -14.09
CA ALA A 91 -1.24 -2.15 -13.33
C ALA A 91 -2.78 -2.05 -13.29
#